data_AF-A0A0S8GNJ2-F1
#
_entry.id   AF-A0A0S8GNJ2-F1
#
_cell.length_a   1.000
_cell.length_b   1.000
_cell.length_c   1.000
_cell.angle_alpha   90.00
_cell.angle_beta   90.00
_cell.angle_gamma   90.00
#
_symmetry.space_group_name_H-M   'P 1'
#
loop_
_entity.id
_entity.type
_entity.pdbx_description
1 polymer ?
#
loop_
_entity_poly.entity_id
_entity_poly.type
_entity_poly.pdbx_seq_one_letter_code
_entity_poly.pdbx_strand_id
1 'polypeptide(L)'
;MAIREKISECVPHKDPLERPDYIEAEIQAIRACHRGEADARQQRMALDFMVRAFGTHDVSMRPGDPYLTAFAEGKRFAGTTIVWAINTAPTKTDPDKIATRKLAGDDPNARPDNR
;
A
#
# COMPACT_ATOMS: atom_id res chain seq x y z
N MET A 1 12.48 -12.03 12.98
CA MET A 1 12.12 -11.77 11.58
C MET A 1 13.40 -11.71 10.77
N ALA A 2 13.52 -12.57 9.75
CA ALA A 2 14.62 -12.51 8.80
C ALA A 2 14.19 -11.62 7.62
N ILE A 3 15.08 -10.75 7.16
CA ILE A 3 14.88 -9.99 5.92
C ILE A 3 14.93 -11.00 4.76
N ARG A 4 13.98 -10.91 3.82
CA ARG A 4 13.97 -11.75 2.62
C ARG A 4 14.87 -11.15 1.55
N GLU A 5 15.45 -11.99 0.69
CA GLU A 5 16.24 -11.50 -0.45
C GLU A 5 15.34 -11.15 -1.63
N LYS A 6 14.25 -11.91 -1.82
CA LYS A 6 13.35 -11.79 -2.97
C LYS A 6 11.90 -11.66 -2.54
N ILE A 7 11.11 -10.90 -3.31
CA ILE A 7 9.67 -10.74 -3.07
C ILE A 7 8.94 -12.09 -3.13
N SER A 8 9.40 -13.04 -3.97
CA SER A 8 8.84 -14.38 -4.06
C SER A 8 8.94 -15.20 -2.77
N GLU A 9 9.82 -14.81 -1.85
CA GLU A 9 9.98 -15.44 -0.53
C GLU A 9 9.06 -14.81 0.52
N CYS A 10 8.44 -13.66 0.21
CA CYS A 10 7.54 -12.96 1.11
C CYS A 10 6.14 -13.57 1.04
N VAL A 11 5.88 -14.56 1.88
CA VAL A 11 4.60 -15.28 1.92
C VAL A 11 3.67 -14.74 3.01
N PRO A 12 2.34 -14.83 2.83
CA PRO A 12 1.39 -14.56 3.90
C PRO A 12 1.62 -15.47 5.11
N HIS A 13 1.51 -14.91 6.32
CA HIS A 13 1.65 -15.67 7.56
C HIS A 13 0.33 -16.30 7.97
N LYS A 14 0.44 -17.48 8.62
CA LYS A 14 -0.72 -18.18 9.17
C LYS A 14 -1.38 -17.37 10.27
N ASP A 15 -0.58 -16.83 11.19
CA ASP A 15 -1.06 -15.93 12.22
C ASP A 15 -1.15 -14.50 11.65
N PRO A 16 -2.36 -13.93 11.53
CA PRO A 16 -2.52 -12.61 10.93
C PRO A 16 -1.95 -11.47 11.80
N LEU A 17 -1.65 -11.72 13.08
CA LEU A 17 -1.02 -10.77 14.01
C LEU A 17 0.49 -10.62 13.76
N GLU A 18 1.10 -11.57 13.07
CA GLU A 18 2.50 -11.46 12.67
C GLU A 18 2.69 -10.33 11.67
N ARG A 19 3.84 -9.66 11.79
CA ARG A 19 4.24 -8.61 10.84
C ARG A 19 4.51 -9.26 9.47
N PRO A 20 4.24 -8.58 8.35
CA PRO A 20 4.46 -9.16 7.03
C PRO A 20 5.95 -9.36 6.73
N ASP A 21 6.26 -10.37 5.92
CA ASP A 21 7.58 -10.52 5.30
C ASP A 21 7.86 -9.36 4.33
N TYR A 22 9.13 -8.93 4.29
CA TYR A 22 9.59 -7.84 3.46
C TYR A 22 11.01 -8.09 2.95
N ILE A 23 11.32 -7.45 1.82
CA ILE A 23 12.70 -7.23 1.38
C ILE A 23 13.15 -5.84 1.84
N GLU A 24 14.46 -5.63 1.95
CA GLU A 24 15.00 -4.34 2.42
C GLU A 24 14.52 -3.16 1.56
N ALA A 25 14.47 -3.34 0.23
CA ALA A 25 14.09 -2.28 -0.70
C ALA A 25 12.68 -1.72 -0.43
N GLU A 26 11.73 -2.56 -0.01
CA GLU A 26 10.36 -2.15 0.30
C GLU A 26 10.30 -1.28 1.55
N ILE A 27 11.05 -1.63 2.59
CA ILE A 27 11.11 -0.84 3.82
C ILE A 27 11.83 0.49 3.56
N GLN A 28 12.87 0.50 2.73
CA GLN A 28 13.51 1.75 2.32
C GLN A 28 12.58 2.62 1.49
N ALA A 29 11.75 2.04 0.63
CA ALA A 29 10.71 2.75 -0.11
C ALA A 29 9.67 3.37 0.83
N ILE A 30 9.18 2.63 1.82
CA ILE A 30 8.26 3.16 2.86
C ILE A 30 8.89 4.32 3.63
N ARG A 31 10.16 4.19 4.03
CA ARG A 31 10.90 5.25 4.73
C ARG A 31 11.08 6.49 3.85
N ALA A 32 11.40 6.32 2.56
CA ALA A 32 11.50 7.43 1.61
C ALA A 32 10.14 8.12 1.40
N CYS A 33 9.04 7.36 1.33
CA CYS A 33 7.69 7.90 1.25
C CYS A 33 7.35 8.74 2.48
N HIS A 34 7.65 8.23 3.68
CA HIS A 34 7.46 9.00 4.92
C HIS A 34 8.22 10.33 4.89
N ARG A 35 9.46 10.35 4.40
CA ARG A 35 10.26 11.60 4.33
C ARG A 35 9.83 12.53 3.20
N GLY A 36 8.95 12.10 2.30
CA GLY A 36 8.57 12.87 1.11
C GLY A 36 9.62 12.86 0.00
N GLU A 37 10.57 11.93 0.04
CA GLU A 37 11.73 11.85 -0.86
C GLU A 37 11.61 10.69 -1.86
N ALA A 38 10.56 9.87 -1.76
CA ALA A 38 10.41 8.69 -2.60
C ALA A 38 10.31 9.07 -4.09
N ASP A 39 11.17 8.45 -4.90
CA ASP A 39 11.03 8.50 -6.35
C ASP A 39 9.78 7.73 -6.82
N ALA A 40 9.43 7.86 -8.11
CA ALA A 40 8.24 7.22 -8.66
C ALA A 40 8.25 5.68 -8.52
N ARG A 41 9.42 5.04 -8.53
CA ARG A 41 9.57 3.59 -8.37
C ARG A 41 9.33 3.19 -6.91
N GLN A 42 9.89 3.94 -5.96
CA GLN A 42 9.70 3.75 -4.53
C GLN A 42 8.26 4.00 -4.10
N GLN A 43 7.60 5.01 -4.66
CA GLN A 43 6.17 5.26 -4.41
C GLN A 43 5.29 4.05 -4.77
N ARG A 44 5.49 3.49 -5.97
CA ARG A 44 4.78 2.27 -6.41
C ARG A 44 5.12 1.08 -5.52
N MET A 45 6.41 0.85 -5.26
CA MET A 45 6.87 -0.23 -4.39
C MET A 45 6.29 -0.15 -2.97
N ALA A 46 6.16 1.05 -2.42
CA ALA A 46 5.54 1.26 -1.11
C ALA A 46 4.05 0.88 -1.12
N LEU A 47 3.31 1.29 -2.16
CA LEU A 47 1.89 0.93 -2.32
C LEU A 47 1.72 -0.59 -2.51
N ASP A 48 2.53 -1.22 -3.36
CA ASP A 48 2.50 -2.67 -3.58
C ASP A 48 2.80 -3.44 -2.28
N PHE A 49 3.80 -2.99 -1.52
CA PHE A 49 4.10 -3.55 -0.20
C PHE A 49 2.91 -3.41 0.76
N MET A 50 2.26 -2.24 0.83
CA MET A 50 1.08 -2.04 1.69
C MET A 50 -0.06 -3.00 1.34
N VAL A 51 -0.41 -3.12 0.05
CA VAL A 51 -1.46 -4.04 -0.42
C VAL A 51 -1.13 -5.49 -0.02
N ARG A 52 0.12 -5.91 -0.15
CA ARG A 52 0.55 -7.25 0.26
C ARG A 52 0.55 -7.41 1.79
N ALA A 53 1.04 -6.41 2.54
CA ALA A 53 1.09 -6.40 3.99
C ALA A 53 -0.30 -6.51 4.65
N PHE A 54 -1.32 -5.98 3.99
CA PHE A 54 -2.71 -6.08 4.41
C PHE A 54 -3.37 -7.42 4.07
N GLY A 55 -2.70 -8.34 3.38
CA GLY A 55 -3.28 -9.63 3.01
C GLY A 55 -4.46 -9.49 2.03
N THR A 56 -4.45 -8.46 1.19
CA THR A 56 -5.57 -8.10 0.30
C THR A 56 -6.04 -9.26 -0.58
N HIS A 57 -5.10 -10.10 -1.01
CA HIS A 57 -5.35 -11.24 -1.90
C HIS A 57 -5.24 -12.60 -1.17
N ASP A 58 -5.13 -12.60 0.16
CA ASP A 58 -5.04 -13.82 0.95
C ASP A 58 -6.43 -14.32 1.37
N VAL A 59 -6.53 -15.63 1.66
CA VAL A 59 -7.69 -16.20 2.34
C VAL A 59 -7.67 -15.68 3.78
N SER A 60 -8.78 -15.09 4.24
CA SER A 60 -8.92 -14.47 5.56
C SER A 60 -9.39 -15.43 6.65
N MET A 61 -10.07 -16.52 6.29
CA MET A 61 -10.59 -17.51 7.25
C MET A 61 -9.45 -18.11 8.10
N ARG A 62 -9.62 -18.10 9.42
CA ARG A 62 -8.70 -18.73 10.39
C ARG A 62 -9.51 -19.72 11.25
N PRO A 63 -9.52 -21.02 10.89
CA PRO A 63 -10.30 -22.02 11.62
C PRO A 63 -9.91 -22.12 13.09
N GLY A 64 -10.90 -22.25 13.97
CA GLY A 64 -10.71 -22.43 15.40
C GLY A 64 -10.62 -21.12 16.21
N ASP A 65 -10.43 -19.96 15.57
CA ASP A 65 -10.44 -18.67 16.24
C ASP A 65 -11.15 -17.58 15.40
N PRO A 66 -12.39 -17.19 15.79
CA PRO A 66 -13.14 -16.17 15.08
C PRO A 66 -12.52 -14.77 15.21
N TYR A 67 -11.74 -14.49 16.27
CA TYR A 67 -11.08 -13.19 16.45
C TYR A 67 -9.90 -13.03 15.50
N LEU A 68 -9.14 -14.11 15.25
CA LEU A 68 -8.10 -14.09 14.22
C LEU A 68 -8.69 -13.91 12.82
N THR A 69 -9.84 -14.53 12.53
CA THR A 69 -10.56 -14.31 11.27
C THR A 69 -11.01 -12.85 11.14
N ALA A 70 -11.62 -12.29 12.19
CA ALA A 70 -12.05 -10.90 12.20
C ALA A 70 -10.88 -9.91 12.00
N PHE A 71 -9.72 -10.18 12.62
CA PHE A 71 -8.52 -9.37 12.43
C PHE A 71 -7.98 -9.46 10.99
N ALA A 72 -7.93 -10.67 10.42
CA ALA A 72 -7.52 -10.88 9.03
C ALA A 72 -8.45 -10.17 8.04
N GLU A 73 -9.77 -10.22 8.26
CA GLU A 73 -10.75 -9.48 7.45
C GLU A 73 -10.58 -7.95 7.59
N GLY A 74 -10.31 -7.46 8.80
CA GLY A 74 -10.02 -6.04 9.02
C GLY A 74 -8.79 -5.56 8.24
N LYS A 75 -7.71 -6.35 8.23
CA LYS A 75 -6.52 -6.06 7.41
C LYS A 75 -6.88 -6.08 5.92
N ARG A 76 -7.57 -7.13 5.46
CA ARG A 76 -7.98 -7.27 4.06
C ARG A 76 -8.84 -6.09 3.62
N PHE A 77 -9.78 -5.63 4.46
CA PHE A 77 -10.59 -4.44 4.18
C PHE A 77 -9.71 -3.21 3.92
N ALA A 78 -8.76 -2.91 4.80
CA ALA A 78 -7.83 -1.79 4.60
C ALA A 78 -7.07 -1.86 3.27
N GLY A 79 -6.59 -3.06 2.90
CA GLY A 79 -5.94 -3.29 1.62
C GLY A 79 -6.86 -3.10 0.41
N THR A 80 -8.09 -3.63 0.47
CA THR A 80 -9.09 -3.43 -0.59
C THR A 80 -9.51 -1.96 -0.74
N THR A 81 -9.54 -1.20 0.36
CA THR A 81 -9.79 0.24 0.32
C THR A 81 -8.70 0.98 -0.45
N ILE A 82 -7.43 0.59 -0.30
CA ILE A 82 -6.32 1.17 -1.09
C ILE A 82 -6.47 0.82 -2.57
N VAL A 83 -6.77 -0.44 -2.90
CA VAL A 83 -6.99 -0.88 -4.28
C VAL A 83 -8.15 -0.11 -4.92
N TRP A 84 -9.25 0.08 -4.21
CA TRP A 84 -10.36 0.92 -4.64
C TRP A 84 -9.92 2.38 -4.84
N ALA A 85 -9.20 2.97 -3.88
CA ALA A 85 -8.71 4.34 -3.96
C ALA A 85 -7.82 4.61 -5.18
N ILE A 86 -6.99 3.64 -5.56
CA ILE A 86 -6.08 3.74 -6.70
C ILE A 86 -6.85 3.65 -8.02
N ASN A 87 -7.85 2.77 -8.13
CA ASN A 87 -8.43 2.41 -9.42
C ASN A 87 -9.78 3.05 -9.72
N THR A 88 -10.60 3.30 -8.69
CA THR A 88 -12.04 3.55 -8.89
C THR A 88 -12.66 4.59 -7.95
N ALA A 89 -11.92 5.12 -6.98
CA ALA A 89 -12.45 6.16 -6.11
C ALA A 89 -12.81 7.43 -6.91
N PRO A 90 -14.03 7.99 -6.72
CA PRO A 90 -14.45 9.17 -7.42
C PRO A 90 -13.66 10.39 -6.93
N THR A 91 -13.16 11.20 -7.86
CA THR A 91 -12.50 12.47 -7.58
C THR A 91 -13.25 13.61 -8.27
N LYS A 92 -13.35 14.77 -7.62
CA LYS A 92 -13.96 15.98 -8.23
C LYS A 92 -13.15 16.49 -9.43
N THR A 93 -11.85 16.22 -9.42
CA THR A 93 -10.93 16.48 -10.52
C THR A 93 -10.71 15.17 -11.26
N ASP A 94 -10.97 15.17 -12.56
CA ASP A 94 -10.67 14.04 -13.44
C ASP A 94 -9.20 13.61 -13.25
N PRO A 95 -8.92 12.36 -12.86
CA PRO A 95 -7.56 11.87 -12.61
C PRO A 95 -6.62 12.13 -13.80
N ASP A 96 -7.16 12.04 -15.03
CA ASP A 96 -6.41 12.24 -16.26
C ASP A 96 -5.96 13.70 -16.44
N LYS A 97 -6.71 14.66 -15.86
CA LYS A 97 -6.36 16.10 -15.87
C LYS A 97 -5.22 16.44 -14.92
N ILE A 98 -5.02 15.68 -13.84
CA ILE A 98 -3.90 15.90 -12.90
C ILE A 98 -2.60 15.34 -13.48
N ALA A 99 -2.66 14.16 -14.11
CA ALA A 99 -1.50 13.55 -14.76
C ALA A 99 -0.98 14.41 -15.92
N THR A 100 -1.88 15.01 -16.71
CA THR A 100 -1.50 15.97 -17.77
C THR A 100 -0.91 17.27 -17.22
N ARG A 101 -1.37 17.75 -16.05
CA ARG A 101 -0.83 18.96 -15.41
C ARG A 101 0.63 18.81 -14.96
N LYS A 102 1.03 17.63 -14.50
CA LYS A 102 2.44 17.32 -14.16
C LYS A 102 3.37 17.32 -15.38
N LEU A 103 2.87 17.04 -16.58
CA LEU A 103 3.66 17.14 -17.82
C LEU A 103 3.83 18.60 -18.27
N ALA A 104 2.97 19.52 -17.81
CA ALA A 104 2.96 20.93 -18.20
C ALA A 104 3.77 21.86 -17.28
N GLY A 105 4.41 21.35 -16.23
CA GLY A 105 5.39 22.11 -15.45
C GLY A 105 4.85 23.02 -14.34
N ASP A 106 3.91 22.53 -13.52
CA ASP A 106 3.45 23.28 -12.34
C ASP A 106 4.28 22.95 -11.08
N ASP A 107 4.73 24.02 -10.41
CA ASP A 107 5.57 24.11 -9.22
C ASP A 107 5.14 23.16 -8.07
N PRO A 108 6.08 22.35 -7.52
CA PRO A 108 5.80 21.40 -6.44
C PRO A 108 5.34 22.02 -5.10
N ASN A 109 5.35 23.35 -4.93
CA ASN A 109 4.91 24.02 -3.70
C ASN A 109 3.49 24.60 -3.72
N ALA A 110 2.75 24.49 -4.84
CA ALA A 110 1.37 24.94 -4.89
C ALA A 110 0.45 23.96 -4.14
N ARG A 111 0.24 24.20 -2.84
CA ARG A 111 -0.85 23.56 -2.09
C ARG A 111 -2.18 24.10 -2.63
N PRO A 112 -3.08 23.28 -3.20
CA PRO A 112 -4.44 23.72 -3.40
C PRO A 112 -5.11 23.87 -2.02
N ASP A 113 -5.54 25.09 -1.71
CA ASP A 113 -6.30 25.39 -0.51
C ASP A 113 -7.70 24.78 -0.64
N ASN A 114 -7.93 23.67 0.03
CA ASN A 114 -9.28 23.14 0.16
C ASN A 114 -9.99 23.88 1.31
N ARG A 115 -10.57 25.04 1.01
CA ARG A 115 -11.76 25.55 1.72
C ARG A 115 -13.02 24.96 1.11
#